data_AF-A0A7Z9UP34-F1
#
_entry.id   AF-A0A7Z9UP34-F1
#
_cell.length_a   1.000
_cell.length_b   1.000
_cell.length_c   1.000
_cell.angle_alpha   90.00
_cell.angle_beta   90.00
_cell.angle_gamma   90.00
#
_symmetry.space_group_name_H-M   'P 1'
#
loop_
_entity.id
_entity.type
_entity.pdbx_description
1 polymer ?
#
loop_
_entity_poly.entity_id
_entity_poly.type
_entity_poly.pdbx_seq_one_letter_code
_entity_poly.pdbx_strand_id
1 'polypeptide(L)' 'MVDLMKEWNRNDPPSCHEFRRNNRIEELQGTRNKFIDHPQWIDDL' A
#
# COMPACT_ATOMS: atom_id res chain seq x y z
N MET A 1 -14.95 8.99 4.01
CA MET A 1 -14.57 7.63 3.53
C MET A 1 -13.06 7.48 3.43
N VAL A 2 -12.34 8.44 2.85
CA VAL A 2 -10.86 8.42 2.80
C VAL A 2 -10.23 8.38 4.20
N ASP A 3 -10.78 9.11 5.17
CA ASP A 3 -10.25 9.14 6.54
C ASP A 3 -10.26 7.77 7.24
N LEU A 4 -11.29 6.97 6.99
CA LEU A 4 -11.37 5.60 7.50
C LEU A 4 -10.28 4.71 6.89
N MET A 5 -10.02 4.86 5.58
CA MET A 5 -8.96 4.11 4.90
C MET A 5 -7.57 4.52 5.40
N LYS A 6 -7.36 5.82 5.68
CA LYS A 6 -6.13 6.32 6.33
C LYS A 6 -5.95 5.69 7.72
N GLU A 7 -7.02 5.63 8.51
CA GLU A 7 -6.99 5.00 9.83
C GLU A 7 -6.64 3.51 9.77
N TRP A 8 -7.29 2.76 8.87
CA TRP A 8 -6.99 1.34 8.70
C TRP A 8 -5.56 1.09 8.25
N ASN A 9 -5.07 1.86 7.28
CA ASN A 9 -3.70 1.75 6.79
C ASN A 9 -2.64 2.03 7.88
N ARG A 10 -2.94 2.90 8.85
CA ARG A 10 -2.04 3.13 10.01
C ARG A 10 -2.11 2.01 11.03
N ASN A 11 -3.28 1.43 11.24
CA ASN A 11 -3.49 0.39 12.23
C ASN A 11 -3.00 -0.99 11.77
N ASP A 12 -2.96 -1.23 10.46
CA ASP A 12 -2.51 -2.49 9.84
C ASP A 12 -1.45 -2.22 8.75
N PRO A 13 -0.16 -2.13 9.10
CA PRO A 13 0.90 -1.85 8.14
C PRO A 13 1.14 -3.04 7.20
N PRO A 14 1.62 -2.81 5.96
CA PRO A 14 1.79 -3.88 4.99
C PRO A 14 2.68 -5.02 5.46
N SER A 15 2.17 -6.23 5.27
CA SER A 15 2.87 -7.47 5.57
C SER A 15 3.87 -7.87 4.48
N CYS A 16 4.82 -8.75 4.82
CA CYS A 16 5.74 -9.35 3.85
C CYS A 16 5.03 -10.05 2.68
N HIS A 17 3.81 -10.57 2.90
CA HIS A 17 3.02 -11.18 1.83
C HIS A 17 2.53 -10.11 0.83
N GLU A 18 2.07 -8.96 1.34
CA GLU A 18 1.61 -7.86 0.50
C GLU A 18 2.75 -7.24 -0.33
N PHE A 19 3.95 -7.12 0.25
CA PHE A 19 5.14 -6.72 -0.52
C PHE A 19 5.44 -7.69 -1.67
N ARG A 20 5.42 -9.00 -1.41
CA ARG A 20 5.63 -10.01 -2.47
C ARG A 20 4.56 -9.95 -3.54
N ARG A 21 3.30 -9.73 -3.15
CA ARG A 21 2.19 -9.55 -4.08
C ARG A 21 2.38 -8.30 -4.94
N ASN A 22 2.77 -7.17 -4.33
CA ASN A 22 3.02 -5.91 -5.05
C ASN A 22 4.12 -6.08 -6.10
N ASN A 23 5.24 -6.75 -5.75
CA ASN A 23 6.31 -7.08 -6.70
C ASN A 23 5.80 -7.91 -7.89
N ARG A 24 5.02 -8.97 -7.62
CA ARG A 24 4.50 -9.83 -8.68
C ARG A 24 3.51 -9.12 -9.60
N ILE A 25 2.70 -8.22 -9.04
CA ILE A 25 1.75 -7.43 -9.81
C ILE A 25 2.48 -6.41 -10.69
N GLU A 26 3.52 -5.77 -10.17
CA GLU A 26 4.36 -4.84 -10.94
C GLU A 26 5.01 -5.54 -12.14
N GLU A 27 5.53 -6.77 -11.98
CA GLU A 27 6.07 -7.57 -13.08
C GLU A 27 5.05 -7.79 -14.22
N LEU A 28 3.75 -7.87 -13.89
CA LEU A 28 2.67 -8.15 -14.85
C LEU A 28 2.05 -6.88 -15.45
N GLN A 29 1.90 -5.83 -14.65
CA GLN A 29 1.16 -4.61 -15.03
C GLN A 29 2.09 -3.44 -15.38
N GLY A 30 3.36 -3.49 -15.00
CA GLY A 30 4.31 -2.39 -15.15
C GLY A 30 4.05 -1.19 -14.24
N THR A 31 3.15 -1.31 -13.26
CA THR A 31 2.82 -0.26 -12.29
C THR A 31 2.77 -0.82 -10.88
N ARG A 32 3.03 0.04 -9.89
CA ARG A 32 3.23 -0.34 -8.49
C ARG A 32 2.33 0.45 -7.56
N ASN A 33 1.76 -0.22 -6.54
CA ASN A 33 1.04 0.49 -5.49
C ASN A 33 2.03 1.11 -4.50
N LYS A 34 2.24 2.43 -4.62
CA LYS A 34 3.15 3.20 -3.77
C LYS A 34 2.80 3.18 -2.28
N PHE A 35 1.54 2.93 -1.91
CA PHE A 35 1.12 2.87 -0.51
C PHE A 35 1.52 1.54 0.17
N ILE A 36 1.88 0.51 -0.60
CA ILE A 36 2.51 -0.69 -0.02
C ILE A 36 3.97 -0.40 0.36
N ASP A 37 4.68 0.39 -0.44
CA ASP A 37 6.10 0.72 -0.19
C ASP A 37 6.27 1.84 0.83
N HIS A 38 5.36 2.82 0.79
CA HIS A 38 5.37 3.99 1.64
C HIS A 38 3.95 4.25 2.17
N PRO A 39 3.50 3.46 3.16
CA PRO A 39 2.14 3.57 3.71
C PRO A 39 1.81 4.97 4.23
N GLN A 40 2.81 5.67 4.76
CA GLN A 40 2.66 7.02 5.32
C GLN A 40 2.26 8.08 4.29
N TRP A 41 2.51 7.87 3.00
CA TRP A 41 2.12 8.83 1.96
C TRP A 41 0.60 8.98 1.82
N ILE A 42 -0.18 8.10 2.44
CA ILE A 42 -1.64 8.26 2.49
C ILE A 42 -2.06 9.48 3.32
N ASP A 43 -1.22 9.92 4.27
CA ASP A 43 -1.57 11.03 5.16
C ASP A 43 -1.50 12.39 4.44
N ASP A 44 -0.70 12.49 3.37
CA ASP A 44 -0.52 13.70 2.55
C ASP A 44 -1.63 13.91 1.49
N LEU A 45 -2.60 12.99 1.41
CA LEU A 45 -3.70 12.99 0.43
C LEU A 45 -4.94 13.74 0.92
#